data_AF-A0A970YMX9-F1
#
_entry.id   AF-A0A970YMX9-F1
#
_cell.length_a   1.000
_cell.length_b   1.000
_cell.length_c   1.000
_cell.angle_alpha   90.00
_cell.angle_beta   90.00
_cell.angle_gamma   90.00
#
_symmetry.space_group_name_H-M   'P 1'
#
loop_
_entity.id
_entity.type
_entity.pdbx_description
1 polymer ?
#
loop_
_entity_poly.entity_id
_entity_poly.type
_entity_poly.pdbx_seq_one_letter_code
_entity_poly.pdbx_strand_id
1 'polypeptide(L)'
;NWEKNEESTLYGYKIKHNTCPIFVTYNKKPDISESTKYEDEFINPYVFSWMTRSRVRLDSREVIAIKDHKKTGLRIPLFIKKNDAEGTDFYYMGDCIPYDYIPTKSYDNKGRSLDIVNIKFNMEDEVDEYIFNYLES
;
A
#
# COMPACT_ATOMS: atom_id res chain seq x y z
N ASN A 1 -7.75 -19.97 -0.95
CA ASN A 1 -9.13 -19.86 -0.46
C ASN A 1 -9.21 -18.89 0.71
N TRP A 2 -9.46 -17.62 0.42
CA TRP A 2 -9.98 -16.68 1.40
C TRP A 2 -11.50 -16.90 1.44
N GLU A 3 -12.05 -17.30 2.58
CA GLU A 3 -13.50 -17.50 2.71
C GLU A 3 -14.20 -16.15 2.88
N LYS A 4 -15.01 -15.78 1.87
CA LYS A 4 -15.85 -14.57 1.80
C LYS A 4 -15.11 -13.23 1.73
N ASN A 5 -15.84 -12.27 1.17
CA ASN A 5 -15.46 -10.90 0.87
C ASN A 5 -15.07 -10.14 2.16
N GLU A 6 -13.84 -10.37 2.64
CA GLU A 6 -13.28 -9.75 3.84
C GLU A 6 -12.75 -8.31 3.56
N GLU A 7 -12.93 -7.76 2.36
CA GLU A 7 -12.39 -6.45 1.94
C GLU A 7 -12.63 -5.33 2.97
N SER A 8 -13.86 -5.21 3.49
CA SER A 8 -14.21 -4.21 4.50
C SER A 8 -13.45 -4.36 5.83
N THR A 9 -12.86 -5.54 6.10
CA THR A 9 -12.08 -5.84 7.30
C THR A 9 -10.57 -5.78 7.08
N LEU A 10 -10.11 -5.58 5.84
CA LEU A 10 -8.68 -5.51 5.53
C LEU A 10 -8.08 -4.18 5.98
N TYR A 11 -8.84 -3.10 6.02
CA TYR A 11 -8.34 -1.75 6.36
C TYR A 11 -7.02 -1.44 5.62
N GLY A 12 -6.97 -1.76 4.32
CA GLY A 12 -5.79 -1.59 3.47
C GLY A 12 -4.87 -2.82 3.35
N TYR A 13 -4.73 -3.68 4.35
CA TYR A 13 -3.93 -4.92 4.24
C TYR A 13 -4.14 -5.89 5.41
N LYS A 14 -3.92 -7.19 5.14
CA LYS A 14 -3.98 -8.24 6.18
C LYS A 14 -3.04 -9.38 5.85
N ILE A 15 -2.14 -9.72 6.78
CA ILE A 15 -1.27 -10.89 6.61
C ILE A 15 -2.02 -12.15 7.03
N LYS A 16 -2.27 -13.06 6.09
CA LYS A 16 -2.91 -14.36 6.33
C LYS A 16 -2.51 -15.35 5.22
N HIS A 17 -2.46 -16.63 5.53
CA HIS A 17 -2.19 -17.70 4.54
C HIS A 17 -0.90 -17.47 3.71
N ASN A 18 0.17 -16.98 4.35
CA ASN A 18 1.42 -16.61 3.69
C ASN A 18 1.26 -15.59 2.55
N THR A 19 0.27 -14.70 2.68
CA THR A 19 0.04 -13.57 1.76
C THR A 19 -0.25 -12.30 2.54
N CYS A 20 0.21 -11.16 2.04
CA CYS A 20 -0.08 -9.82 2.53
C CYS A 20 -0.65 -8.99 1.36
N PRO A 21 -1.91 -9.18 0.99
CA PRO A 21 -2.51 -8.33 -0.02
C PRO A 21 -2.63 -6.89 0.50
N ILE A 22 -2.27 -5.94 -0.35
CA ILE A 22 -2.33 -4.49 -0.11
C ILE A 22 -3.41 -3.91 -1.02
N PHE A 23 -4.35 -3.19 -0.45
CA PHE A 23 -5.47 -2.53 -1.13
C PHE A 23 -5.36 -1.03 -0.92
N VAL A 24 -5.27 -0.27 -2.01
CA VAL A 24 -5.12 1.19 -2.01
C VAL A 24 -6.23 1.83 -2.81
N THR A 25 -6.84 2.87 -2.26
CA THR A 25 -7.71 3.78 -3.02
C THR A 25 -6.90 5.02 -3.42
N TYR A 26 -6.70 5.21 -4.72
CA TYR A 26 -5.75 6.14 -5.30
C TYR A 26 -6.35 7.55 -5.51
N ASN A 27 -6.55 8.31 -4.44
CA ASN A 27 -7.15 9.64 -4.54
C ASN A 27 -6.13 10.73 -4.89
N LYS A 28 -5.75 10.83 -6.17
CA LYS A 28 -4.88 11.94 -6.65
C LYS A 28 -5.65 13.26 -6.59
N LYS A 29 -5.59 13.98 -5.46
CA LYS A 29 -6.17 15.32 -5.38
C LYS A 29 -5.31 16.28 -6.24
N PRO A 30 -5.91 17.08 -7.13
CA PRO A 30 -5.15 17.98 -8.02
C PRO A 30 -4.50 19.17 -7.28
N ASP A 31 -4.74 19.33 -5.99
CA ASP A 31 -4.25 20.45 -5.17
C ASP A 31 -3.70 19.90 -3.86
N ILE A 32 -2.41 19.57 -3.85
CA ILE A 32 -1.73 19.05 -2.65
C ILE A 32 -0.78 20.14 -2.16
N SER A 33 -1.23 20.89 -1.16
CA SER A 33 -0.35 21.72 -0.33
C SER A 33 0.80 20.86 0.19
N GLU A 34 2.00 21.45 0.35
CA GLU A 34 3.26 20.80 0.77
C GLU A 34 3.18 19.93 2.07
N SER A 35 2.05 19.94 2.76
CA SER A 35 1.72 19.13 3.94
C SER A 35 1.40 17.65 3.69
N THR A 36 1.18 17.21 2.44
CA THR A 36 0.73 15.85 2.11
C THR A 36 1.76 15.10 1.26
N LYS A 37 3.03 15.19 1.62
CA LYS A 37 4.18 14.68 0.83
C LYS A 37 4.31 13.15 0.79
N TYR A 38 3.33 12.41 1.30
CA TYR A 38 3.47 11.03 1.77
C TYR A 38 2.12 10.28 1.72
N GLU A 39 1.46 10.32 0.56
CA GLU A 39 0.33 9.42 0.27
C GLU A 39 0.82 8.15 -0.44
N ASP A 40 -0.06 7.14 -0.56
CA ASP A 40 0.22 5.94 -1.32
C ASP A 40 0.30 6.29 -2.82
N GLU A 41 1.44 6.11 -3.47
CA GLU A 41 1.66 6.57 -4.84
C GLU A 41 2.63 5.68 -5.63
N PHE A 42 2.46 5.64 -6.95
CA PHE A 42 3.54 5.20 -7.81
C PHE A 42 4.55 6.33 -7.98
N ILE A 43 5.80 6.07 -7.60
CA ILE A 43 6.92 6.96 -7.91
C ILE A 43 7.26 6.88 -9.40
N ASN A 44 7.10 5.67 -9.97
CA ASN A 44 7.21 5.36 -11.39
C ASN A 44 6.55 3.98 -11.63
N PRO A 45 6.45 3.48 -12.88
CA PRO A 45 5.80 2.18 -13.18
C PRO A 45 6.42 0.94 -12.51
N TYR A 46 7.61 1.08 -11.91
CA TYR A 46 8.34 0.01 -11.25
C TYR A 46 8.38 0.15 -9.72
N VAL A 47 8.04 1.33 -9.18
CA VAL A 47 8.23 1.65 -7.76
C VAL A 47 6.95 2.19 -7.16
N PHE A 48 6.44 1.48 -6.16
CA PHE A 48 5.28 1.89 -5.37
C PHE A 48 5.69 2.28 -3.96
N SER A 49 5.24 3.46 -3.51
CA SER A 49 5.43 3.98 -2.16
C SER A 49 4.15 3.77 -1.38
N TRP A 50 4.23 3.04 -0.27
CA TRP A 50 3.07 2.66 0.53
C TRP A 50 3.24 3.02 2.00
N MET A 51 2.17 3.44 2.65
CA MET A 51 2.12 3.78 4.07
C MET A 51 1.34 2.72 4.84
N THR A 52 1.92 2.24 5.94
CA THR A 52 1.21 1.37 6.87
C THR A 52 0.05 2.11 7.55
N ARG A 53 -0.84 1.35 8.21
CA ARG A 53 -1.80 1.94 9.17
C ARG A 53 -1.07 2.70 10.28
N SER A 54 -1.82 3.60 10.94
CA SER A 54 -1.33 4.33 12.11
C SER A 54 -0.96 3.41 13.29
N ARG A 55 -0.01 3.87 14.11
CA ARG A 55 0.58 3.18 15.27
C ARG A 55 1.41 1.95 14.89
N VAL A 56 2.03 1.99 13.72
CA VAL A 56 2.92 0.94 13.22
C VAL A 56 4.33 1.47 13.20
N ARG A 57 5.27 0.64 13.65
CA ARG A 57 6.70 0.93 13.74
C ARG A 57 7.51 -0.19 13.08
N LEU A 58 8.81 0.02 12.90
CA LEU A 58 9.71 -0.97 12.30
C LEU A 58 9.72 -2.33 13.02
N ASP A 59 9.47 -2.34 14.33
CA ASP A 59 9.42 -3.53 15.17
C ASP A 59 8.03 -4.20 15.21
N SER A 60 7.04 -3.64 14.52
CA SER A 60 5.69 -4.21 14.47
C SER A 60 5.67 -5.51 13.67
N ARG A 61 4.88 -6.49 14.14
CA ARG A 61 4.82 -7.86 13.58
C ARG A 61 4.65 -7.88 12.06
N GLU A 62 3.82 -6.98 11.54
CA GLU A 62 3.55 -6.86 10.11
C GLU A 62 4.74 -6.33 9.31
N VAL A 63 5.48 -5.33 9.82
CA VAL A 63 6.68 -4.82 9.16
C VAL A 63 7.78 -5.87 9.16
N ILE A 64 7.95 -6.61 10.26
CA ILE A 64 8.88 -7.73 10.33
C ILE A 64 8.51 -8.83 9.33
N ALA A 65 7.22 -9.19 9.22
CA ALA A 65 6.76 -10.18 8.26
C ALA A 65 7.02 -9.76 6.80
N ILE A 66 6.77 -8.48 6.46
CA ILE A 66 7.08 -7.90 5.15
C ILE A 66 8.59 -7.89 4.91
N LYS A 67 9.40 -7.59 5.92
CA LYS A 67 10.87 -7.61 5.84
C LYS A 67 11.44 -9.00 5.61
N ASP A 68 10.88 -10.00 6.26
CA ASP A 68 11.30 -11.38 6.13
C ASP A 68 10.62 -12.11 4.95
N HIS A 69 9.96 -11.40 4.03
CA HIS A 69 9.14 -12.01 2.98
C HIS A 69 9.88 -13.06 2.14
N LYS A 70 11.15 -12.83 1.77
CA LYS A 70 11.97 -13.81 1.04
C LYS A 70 12.26 -15.08 1.86
N LYS A 71 12.40 -14.95 3.18
CA LYS A 71 12.69 -16.08 4.07
C LYS A 71 11.45 -16.94 4.30
N THR A 72 10.28 -16.31 4.37
CA THR A 72 9.00 -16.98 4.66
C THR A 72 8.23 -17.36 3.41
N GLY A 73 8.61 -16.83 2.24
CA GLY A 73 7.85 -16.93 1.00
C GLY A 73 6.55 -16.12 1.05
N LEU A 74 6.46 -15.09 1.90
CA LEU A 74 5.29 -14.23 2.00
C LEU A 74 5.10 -13.49 0.67
N ARG A 75 3.96 -13.75 0.01
CA ARG A 75 3.54 -13.05 -1.21
C ARG A 75 2.88 -11.71 -0.87
N ILE A 76 3.16 -10.66 -1.62
CA ILE A 76 2.67 -9.29 -1.33
C ILE A 76 2.00 -8.72 -2.60
N PRO A 77 0.76 -9.12 -2.92
CA PRO A 77 0.06 -8.61 -4.10
C PRO A 77 -0.52 -7.22 -3.84
N LEU A 78 -0.41 -6.32 -4.83
CA LEU A 78 -0.94 -4.97 -4.79
C LEU A 78 -2.25 -4.86 -5.60
N PHE A 79 -3.24 -4.22 -4.99
CA PHE A 79 -4.56 -3.98 -5.54
C PHE A 79 -4.88 -2.49 -5.42
N ILE A 80 -5.22 -1.84 -6.53
CA ILE A 80 -5.50 -0.40 -6.55
C ILE A 80 -6.89 -0.14 -7.13
N LYS A 81 -7.60 0.79 -6.50
CA LYS A 81 -8.86 1.34 -6.99
C LYS A 81 -8.68 2.83 -7.21
N LYS A 82 -9.04 3.35 -8.38
CA LYS A 82 -8.81 4.76 -8.75
C LYS A 82 -9.54 5.74 -7.82
N ASN A 83 -10.82 5.53 -7.56
CA ASN A 83 -11.58 6.37 -6.64
C ASN A 83 -12.78 5.60 -6.08
N ASP A 84 -13.40 6.09 -5.02
CA ASP A 84 -14.56 5.42 -4.41
C ASP A 84 -15.85 5.50 -5.23
N ALA A 85 -15.92 6.34 -6.27
CA ALA A 85 -17.10 6.55 -7.11
C ALA A 85 -17.21 5.58 -8.30
N GLU A 86 -16.11 4.92 -8.70
CA GLU A 86 -16.05 4.12 -9.94
C GLU A 86 -16.48 2.66 -9.80
N GLY A 87 -16.94 2.25 -8.61
CA GLY A 87 -17.38 0.88 -8.34
C GLY A 87 -16.81 0.32 -7.04
N THR A 88 -16.77 -1.00 -6.89
CA THR A 88 -16.15 -1.69 -5.76
C THR A 88 -14.83 -2.36 -6.13
N ASP A 89 -14.54 -2.48 -7.42
CA ASP A 89 -13.50 -3.38 -7.91
C ASP A 89 -12.10 -2.75 -7.80
N PHE A 90 -11.12 -3.59 -7.45
CA PHE A 90 -9.71 -3.23 -7.45
C PHE A 90 -9.00 -3.87 -8.63
N TYR A 91 -8.07 -3.13 -9.24
CA TYR A 91 -7.15 -3.62 -10.24
C TYR A 91 -5.96 -4.30 -9.56
N TYR A 92 -5.65 -5.53 -9.97
CA TYR A 92 -4.43 -6.20 -9.54
C TYR A 92 -3.23 -5.61 -10.31
N MET A 93 -2.25 -5.09 -9.58
CA MET A 93 -1.11 -4.36 -10.13
C MET A 93 0.15 -5.22 -10.24
N GLY A 94 0.12 -6.46 -9.74
CA GLY A 94 1.29 -7.32 -9.63
C GLY A 94 1.72 -7.58 -8.18
N ASP A 95 2.74 -8.41 -8.04
CA ASP A 95 3.38 -8.69 -6.77
C ASP A 95 4.48 -7.67 -6.46
N CYS A 96 4.68 -7.37 -5.18
CA CYS A 96 5.58 -6.35 -4.69
C CYS A 96 6.78 -6.94 -3.93
N ILE A 97 7.95 -6.36 -4.16
CA ILE A 97 9.20 -6.71 -3.48
C ILE A 97 9.66 -5.50 -2.65
N PRO A 98 9.52 -5.53 -1.31
CA PRO A 98 9.92 -4.41 -0.48
C PRO A 98 11.44 -4.24 -0.47
N TYR A 99 11.91 -2.99 -0.48
CA TYR A 99 13.34 -2.68 -0.48
C TYR A 99 13.75 -1.54 0.46
N ASP A 100 12.81 -0.70 0.93
CA ASP A 100 13.10 0.40 1.85
C ASP A 100 12.00 0.54 2.91
N TYR A 101 12.38 0.96 4.12
CA TYR A 101 11.51 1.07 5.29
C TYR A 101 11.84 2.34 6.08
N ILE A 102 11.00 3.35 5.95
CA ILE A 102 11.25 4.69 6.48
C ILE A 102 10.26 4.96 7.61
N PRO A 103 10.71 5.04 8.88
CA PRO A 103 9.87 5.49 9.98
C PRO A 103 9.42 6.93 9.73
N THR A 104 8.13 7.19 9.82
CA THR A 104 7.56 8.52 9.63
C THR A 104 6.40 8.75 10.59
N LYS A 105 5.74 9.91 10.48
CA LYS A 105 4.65 10.33 11.35
C LYS A 105 3.44 10.74 10.53
N SER A 106 2.27 10.28 10.94
CA SER A 106 1.00 10.88 10.54
C SER A 106 0.42 11.68 11.72
N TYR A 107 -0.61 12.48 11.46
CA TYR A 107 -1.29 13.27 12.47
C TYR A 107 -2.79 12.99 12.43
N ASP A 108 -3.40 12.77 13.59
CA ASP A 108 -4.85 12.63 13.68
C ASP A 108 -5.56 14.00 13.66
N ASN A 109 -6.90 13.99 13.61
CA ASN A 109 -7.73 15.19 13.63
C ASN A 109 -7.55 16.06 14.90
N LYS A 110 -6.83 15.56 15.91
CA LYS A 110 -6.49 16.29 17.15
C LYS A 110 -5.03 16.76 17.15
N GLY A 111 -4.32 16.63 16.03
CA GLY A 111 -2.91 17.02 15.89
C GLY A 111 -1.93 16.09 16.61
N ARG A 112 -2.36 14.92 17.08
CA ARG A 112 -1.45 13.97 17.75
C ARG A 112 -0.65 13.20 16.71
N SER A 113 0.66 13.16 16.93
CA SER A 113 1.57 12.36 16.10
C SER A 113 1.35 10.86 16.32
N LEU A 114 1.22 10.12 15.22
CA LEU A 114 1.07 8.67 15.20
C LEU A 114 2.22 8.07 14.39
N ASP A 115 2.82 7.00 14.90
CA ASP A 115 3.85 6.25 14.17
C ASP A 115 3.26 5.59 12.93
N ILE A 116 3.95 5.73 11.80
CA ILE A 116 3.70 4.96 10.58
C ILE A 116 5.05 4.59 9.96
N VAL A 117 5.04 3.62 9.05
CA VAL A 117 6.21 3.27 8.24
C VAL A 117 5.85 3.42 6.78
N ASN A 118 6.66 4.17 6.04
CA ASN A 118 6.64 4.15 4.59
C ASN A 118 7.50 2.97 4.11
N ILE A 119 6.91 2.09 3.33
CA ILE A 119 7.61 0.98 2.69
C ILE A 119 7.63 1.23 1.20
N LYS A 120 8.81 1.20 0.60
CA LYS A 120 8.94 1.23 -0.86
C LYS A 120 9.07 -0.17 -1.41
N PHE A 121 8.32 -0.41 -2.47
CA PHE A 121 8.26 -1.67 -3.18
C PHE A 121 8.76 -1.49 -4.60
N ASN A 122 9.54 -2.45 -5.09
CA ASN A 122 9.67 -2.69 -6.52
C ASN A 122 8.51 -3.59 -6.94
N MET A 123 7.95 -3.34 -8.11
CA MET A 123 7.01 -4.26 -8.73
C MET A 123 7.81 -5.44 -9.30
N GLU A 124 7.32 -6.67 -9.12
CA GLU A 124 7.98 -7.88 -9.62
C GLU A 124 8.01 -7.91 -11.15
N ASP A 125 6.90 -7.51 -11.76
CA ASP A 125 6.77 -7.19 -13.18
C ASP A 125 6.41 -5.70 -13.32
N GLU A 126 6.73 -5.11 -14.47
CA GLU A 126 6.32 -3.73 -14.74
C GLU A 126 4.80 -3.60 -14.77
N VAL A 127 4.29 -2.51 -14.21
CA VAL A 127 2.85 -2.23 -14.26
C VAL A 127 2.46 -1.97 -15.71
N ASP A 128 1.38 -2.62 -16.14
CA ASP A 128 0.80 -2.39 -17.46
C ASP A 128 0.58 -0.88 -17.70
N GLU A 129 1.17 -0.37 -18.78
CA GLU A 129 1.21 1.06 -19.08
C GLU A 129 -0.19 1.66 -19.22
N TYR A 130 -1.17 0.89 -19.72
CA TYR A 130 -2.54 1.36 -19.84
C TYR A 130 -3.17 1.54 -18.46
N ILE A 131 -2.98 0.58 -17.54
CA ILE A 131 -3.49 0.69 -16.18
C ILE A 131 -2.80 1.83 -15.43
N PHE A 132 -1.48 1.96 -15.57
CA PHE A 132 -0.71 3.06 -14.96
C PHE A 132 -1.23 4.42 -15.44
N ASN A 133 -1.35 4.63 -16.75
CA ASN A 133 -1.85 5.87 -17.33
C ASN A 133 -3.31 6.15 -16.92
N TYR A 134 -4.14 5.12 -16.83
CA TYR A 134 -5.51 5.27 -16.36
C TYR A 134 -5.57 5.74 -14.89
N LEU A 135 -4.74 5.19 -14.00
CA LEU A 135 -4.66 5.62 -12.60
C LEU A 135 -4.13 7.05 -12.46
N GLU A 136 -3.21 7.46 -13.33
CA GLU A 136 -2.56 8.77 -13.30
C GLU A 136 -3.37 9.89 -13.99
N SER A 137 -4.34 9.53 -14.83
CA SER A 137 -5.25 10.46 -15.56
C SER A 137 -6.35 11.07 -14.70
#